data_AF-A0A4R6U7F0-F1
#
_entry.id   AF-A0A4R6U7F0-F1
#
_cell.length_a   1.000
_cell.length_b   1.000
_cell.length_c   1.000
_cell.angle_alpha   90.00
_cell.angle_beta   90.00
_cell.angle_gamma   90.00
#
_symmetry.space_group_name_H-M   'P 1'
#
loop_
_entity.id
_entity.type
_entity.pdbx_description
1 polymer ?
#
loop_
_entity_poly.entity_id
_entity_poly.type
_entity_poly.pdbx_seq_one_letter_code
_entity_poly.pdbx_strand_id
1 'polypeptide(L)' 'MEMKEIKWKYLLLAVLCAFFISLIGVAIGLKSWLLGIIATLCIVACMGVGFSQKAKDRIAGKI' A
#
# COMPACT_ATOMS: atom_id res chain seq x y z
N MET A 1 -23.95 -3.41 -19.31
CA MET A 1 -23.38 -3.36 -17.95
C MET A 1 -21.87 -3.29 -18.12
N GLU A 2 -21.30 -2.09 -18.11
CA GLU A 2 -19.84 -1.91 -18.19
C GLU A 2 -19.22 -2.52 -16.94
N MET A 3 -18.50 -3.61 -17.13
CA MET A 3 -17.76 -4.27 -16.08
C MET A 3 -16.61 -3.34 -15.70
N LYS A 4 -16.84 -2.51 -14.67
CA LYS A 4 -15.84 -1.63 -14.07
C LYS A 4 -14.64 -2.50 -13.75
N GLU A 5 -13.58 -2.42 -14.56
CA GLU A 5 -12.39 -3.25 -14.40
C GLU A 5 -11.92 -3.05 -12.96
N ILE A 6 -12.22 -3.99 -12.08
CA ILE A 6 -11.70 -3.98 -10.72
C ILE A 6 -10.21 -4.15 -10.93
N LYS A 7 -9.48 -3.04 -10.88
CA LYS A 7 -8.03 -3.02 -11.02
C LYS A 7 -7.45 -3.73 -9.82
N TRP A 8 -7.38 -5.06 -9.95
CA TRP A 8 -6.86 -6.01 -8.98
C TRP A 8 -5.48 -5.60 -8.46
N LYS A 9 -4.72 -4.86 -9.29
CA LYS A 9 -3.46 -4.20 -8.92
C LYS A 9 -3.57 -3.33 -7.65
N TYR A 10 -4.66 -2.59 -7.47
CA TYR A 10 -4.88 -1.79 -6.24
C TYR A 10 -5.27 -2.65 -5.05
N LEU A 11 -6.04 -3.71 -5.28
CA LEU A 11 -6.42 -4.66 -4.24
C LEU A 11 -5.17 -5.38 -3.70
N LEU A 12 -4.30 -5.83 -4.61
CA LEU A 12 -3.05 -6.50 -4.29
C LEU A 12 -2.08 -5.54 -3.57
N LEU A 13 -2.01 -4.28 -4.00
CA LEU A 13 -1.26 -3.24 -3.30
C LEU A 13 -1.81 -2.97 -1.88
N ALA A 14 -3.14 -2.94 -1.72
CA ALA A 14 -3.79 -2.72 -0.43
C ALA A 14 -3.55 -3.89 0.54
N VAL A 15 -3.65 -5.13 0.06
CA VAL A 15 -3.34 -6.33 0.84
C VAL A 15 -1.86 -6.33 1.27
N LEU A 16 -0.95 -5.95 0.37
CA LEU A 16 0.47 -5.85 0.68
C LEU A 16 0.75 -4.76 1.73
N CYS A 17 0.13 -3.59 1.59
CA CYS A 17 0.14 -2.51 2.59
C CYS A 17 -0.39 -3.01 3.95
N ALA A 18 -1.50 -3.74 3.98
CA ALA A 18 -2.07 -4.30 5.22
C ALA A 18 -1.12 -5.31 5.88
N PHE A 19 -0.40 -6.11 5.07
CA PHE A 19 0.63 -7.01 5.55
C PHE A 19 1.80 -6.25 6.21
N PHE A 20 2.27 -5.16 5.59
CA PHE A 20 3.29 -4.29 6.20
C PHE A 20 2.82 -3.66 7.51
N ILE A 21 1.56 -3.23 7.61
CA ILE A 21 0.98 -2.71 8.87
C ILE A 21 0.96 -3.80 9.95
N SER A 22 0.62 -5.05 9.61
CA SER A 22 0.63 -6.16 10.56
C SER A 22 2.04 -6.49 11.08
N LEU A 23 3.05 -6.41 10.20
CA LEU A 23 4.46 -6.55 10.57
C LEU A 23 4.94 -5.47 11.53
N ILE A 24 4.37 -4.26 11.49
CA ILE A 24 4.63 -3.23 12.51
C ILE A 24 4.17 -3.67 13.88
N GLY A 25 2.97 -4.27 13.99
CA GLY A 25 2.47 -4.77 15.27
C GLY A 25 3.42 -5.80 15.89
N VAL A 26 3.95 -6.71 15.07
CA VAL A 26 4.95 -7.71 15.49
C VAL A 26 6.27 -7.03 15.87
N ALA A 27 6.73 -6.05 15.09
CA ALA A 27 7.94 -5.29 15.33
C ALA A 27 7.92 -4.53 16.67
N ILE A 28 6.78 -3.92 16.99
CA ILE A 28 6.54 -3.23 18.26
C ILE A 28 6.57 -4.23 19.42
N GLY A 29 5.96 -5.42 19.23
CA GLY A 29 6.01 -6.50 20.21
C GLY A 29 7.42 -6.98 20.55
N LEU A 30 8.33 -6.99 19.56
CA LEU A 30 9.76 -7.29 19.76
C LEU A 30 10.58 -6.12 20.35
N LYS A 31 9.96 -4.95 20.58
CA LYS A 31 10.61 -3.71 21.08
C LYS A 31 11.82 -3.26 20.25
N SER A 32 11.78 -3.50 18.93
CA SER A 32 12.87 -3.13 18.02
C SER A 32 12.55 -1.82 17.30
N TRP A 33 13.19 -0.74 17.73
CA TRP A 33 13.00 0.62 17.19
C TRP A 33 13.37 0.72 15.70
N LEU A 34 14.41 -0.01 15.28
CA LEU A 34 14.84 -0.10 13.87
C LEU A 34 13.72 -0.63 12.96
N LEU A 35 13.04 -1.67 13.41
CA LEU A 35 12.00 -2.33 12.62
C LEU A 35 10.74 -1.44 12.50
N GLY A 36 10.43 -0.65 13.53
CA GLY A 36 9.37 0.36 13.50
C GLY A 36 9.63 1.52 12.51
N ILE A 37 10.86 2.03 12.44
CA ILE A 37 11.24 3.08 11.48
C ILE A 37 11.12 2.57 10.04
N ILE A 38 11.72 1.40 9.75
CA ILE A 38 11.71 0.81 8.41
C ILE A 38 10.28 0.59 7.94
N ALA A 39 9.43 0.07 8.81
CA ALA A 39 8.07 -0.24 8.44
C ALA A 39 7.18 1.02 8.29
N THR A 40 7.44 2.08 9.06
CA THR A 40 6.82 3.41 8.83
C THR A 40 7.19 3.95 7.45
N LEU A 41 8.47 3.90 7.08
CA LEU A 41 8.93 4.28 5.74
C LEU A 41 8.27 3.44 4.64
N CYS A 42 8.14 2.12 4.84
CA CYS A 42 7.44 1.24 3.90
C CYS A 42 5.96 1.61 3.74
N ILE A 43 5.24 1.99 4.81
CA ILE A 43 3.85 2.43 4.71
C ILE A 43 3.75 3.73 3.90
N VAL A 44 4.61 4.72 4.20
CA VAL A 44 4.62 6.00 3.49
C VAL A 44 4.92 5.78 2.00
N ALA A 45 5.89 4.92 1.68
CA ALA A 45 6.19 4.54 0.31
C ALA A 45 5.00 3.82 -0.36
N CYS A 46 4.35 2.87 0.32
CA CYS A 46 3.21 2.12 -0.20
C CYS A 46 2.01 3.04 -0.47
N MET A 47 1.75 4.02 0.39
CA MET A 47 0.76 5.08 0.14
C MET A 47 1.14 5.97 -1.05
N GLY A 48 2.40 6.40 -1.15
CA GLY A 48 2.90 7.20 -2.27
C GLY A 48 2.76 6.49 -3.62
N VAL A 49 3.13 5.21 -3.68
CA VAL A 49 3.00 4.38 -4.89
C VAL A 49 1.53 4.15 -5.23
N GLY A 50 0.66 3.93 -4.25
CA GLY A 50 -0.78 3.80 -4.44
C GLY A 50 -1.43 5.08 -5.00
N PHE A 51 -1.01 6.24 -4.50
CA PHE A 51 -1.45 7.55 -5.00
C PHE A 51 -0.94 7.82 -6.42
N SER A 52 0.33 7.52 -6.69
CA SER A 52 0.95 7.73 -8.00
C SER A 52 0.33 6.83 -9.08
N GLN A 53 0.05 5.56 -8.76
CA GLN A 53 -0.69 4.65 -9.64
C GLN A 53 -2.10 5.16 -9.91
N LYS A 54 -2.83 5.60 -8.87
CA LYS A 54 -4.17 6.22 -9.04
C LYS A 54 -4.12 7.49 -9.88
N ALA A 55 -3.07 8.30 -9.77
CA ALA A 55 -2.90 9.48 -10.60
C ALA A 55 -2.66 9.12 -12.07
N LYS A 56 -1.76 8.16 -12.34
CA LYS A 56 -1.51 7.64 -13.69
C LYS A 56 -2.75 7.06 -14.35
N ASP A 57 -3.55 6.30 -13.60
CA ASP A 57 -4.76 5.69 -14.13
C ASP A 57 -5.86 6.73 -14.41
N ARG A 58 -5.89 7.87 -13.70
CA ARG A 58 -6.74 9.03 -14.03
C ARG A 58 -6.30 9.70 -15.32
N ILE A 59 -5.00 9.92 -15.49
CA ILE A 59 -4.44 10.54 -16.70
C ILE A 59 -4.69 9.65 -17.93
N ALA A 60 -4.65 8.32 -17.75
CA ALA A 60 -4.95 7.34 -18.79
C ALA A 60 -6.46 7.19 -19.11
N GLY A 61 -7.34 7.99 -18.50
CA GLY A 61 -8.80 7.93 -18.73
C GLY A 61 -9.45 6.64 -18.23
N LYS A 62 -8.77 5.91 -17.34
CA LYS A 62 -9.13 4.56 -16.92
C LYS A 62 -9.80 4.55 -15.53
N ILE A 63 -10.09 5.74 -14.98
CA ILE A 63 -10.89 6.09 -13.77
C ILE A 63 -11.32 7.55 -13.83
#